data_AF-A0A524J0N6-F1
#
_entry.id   AF-A0A524J0N6-F1
#
_cell.length_a   1.000
_cell.length_b   1.000
_cell.length_c   1.000
_cell.angle_alpha   90.00
_cell.angle_beta   90.00
_cell.angle_gamma   90.00
#
_symmetry.space_group_name_H-M   'P 1'
#
loop_
_entity.id
_entity.type
_entity.pdbx_description
1 polymer ?
#
loop_
_entity_poly.entity_id
_entity_poly.type
_entity_poly.pdbx_seq_one_letter_code
_entity_poly.pdbx_strand_id
1 'polypeptide(L)'
;MAVAFIGAIGAANPTPASAAGMKVVVVVGPVGSSTKNYKKSARRYADQARSYGASVTEVYSPNASWKRVKAAAQGANVLIYLGHGNGSPSPYGGFSKYTKDGMGLNRSVGHGNRNTKYWGEYYIKTEIQLAPDAVVILNRLCYASGNNEWGAGNPTKDTAKKRVDNYGAGFLRAGAAAVFADGITDASYILSGLFTTGKTIGEIFRSSPSWVGKYDFKFASRETRGRTAWLAPYAAHRYYRSVIGELDLGAAEFRGS
;
A
#
# COMPACT_ATOMS: atom_id res chain seq x y z
N MET A 1 12.17 36.65 48.04
CA MET A 1 12.37 36.24 46.64
C MET A 1 12.34 34.72 46.60
N ALA A 2 11.31 34.12 46.00
CA ALA A 2 11.23 32.67 45.81
C ALA A 2 11.16 32.43 44.30
N VAL A 3 12.22 31.84 43.73
CA VAL A 3 12.27 31.45 42.32
C VAL A 3 11.79 30.01 42.24
N ALA A 4 10.59 29.81 41.70
CA ALA A 4 10.07 28.49 41.37
C ALA A 4 10.69 28.04 40.04
N PHE A 5 11.50 26.98 40.08
CA PHE A 5 11.93 26.27 38.89
C PHE A 5 10.76 25.41 38.37
N ILE A 6 10.15 25.84 37.27
CA ILE A 6 9.23 25.01 36.50
C ILE A 6 10.09 24.06 35.66
N GLY A 7 10.12 22.78 36.05
CA GLY A 7 10.74 21.72 35.28
C GLY A 7 10.00 21.53 33.95
N ALA A 8 10.72 21.74 32.84
CA ALA A 8 10.24 21.40 31.51
C ALA A 8 10.05 19.89 31.42
N ILE A 9 8.80 19.45 31.28
CA ILE A 9 8.46 18.07 30.93
C ILE A 9 8.97 17.85 29.50
N GLY A 10 10.12 17.18 29.37
CA GLY A 10 10.63 16.75 28.08
C GLY A 10 9.61 15.82 27.42
N ALA A 11 9.12 16.20 26.24
CA ALA A 11 8.34 15.30 25.41
C ALA A 11 9.19 14.06 25.11
N ALA A 12 8.79 12.91 25.65
CA ALA A 12 9.42 11.63 25.33
C ALA A 12 9.22 11.38 23.83
N ASN A 13 10.29 11.52 23.04
CA ASN A 13 10.28 11.03 21.67
C ASN A 13 10.03 9.51 21.73
N PRO A 14 9.02 8.98 21.01
CA PRO A 14 8.78 7.55 21.01
C PRO A 14 10.04 6.83 20.56
N THR A 15 10.50 5.89 21.37
CA THR A 15 11.75 5.17 21.18
C THR A 15 11.64 4.29 19.93
N PRO A 16 12.67 4.23 19.06
CA PRO A 16 12.69 3.36 17.86
C PRO A 16 12.53 1.85 18.15
N ALA A 17 12.55 1.44 19.41
CA ALA A 17 12.45 0.05 19.85
C ALA A 17 11.15 -0.65 19.41
N SER A 18 10.08 0.10 19.11
CA SER A 18 8.76 -0.44 18.73
C SER A 18 8.70 -1.03 17.31
N ALA A 19 9.74 -0.84 16.48
CA ALA A 19 9.81 -1.43 15.15
C ALA A 19 10.42 -2.85 15.13
N ALA A 20 11.12 -3.23 16.20
CA ALA A 20 11.69 -4.57 16.35
C ALA A 20 10.55 -5.61 16.46
N GLY A 21 10.54 -6.59 15.56
CA GLY A 21 9.51 -7.64 15.52
C GLY A 21 8.48 -7.46 14.40
N MET A 22 8.46 -6.31 13.73
CA MET A 22 7.55 -6.09 12.60
C MET A 22 7.90 -6.95 11.40
N LYS A 23 6.90 -7.62 10.83
CA LYS A 23 7.04 -8.41 9.60
C LYS A 23 6.65 -7.58 8.38
N VAL A 24 7.61 -7.36 7.48
CA VAL A 24 7.40 -6.68 6.20
C VAL A 24 7.56 -7.67 5.05
N VAL A 25 6.60 -7.72 4.15
CA VAL A 25 6.64 -8.55 2.95
C VAL A 25 6.68 -7.66 1.73
N VAL A 26 7.70 -7.84 0.89
CA VAL A 26 7.89 -7.06 -0.34
C VAL A 26 7.76 -7.98 -1.55
N VAL A 27 6.78 -7.71 -2.40
CA VAL A 27 6.41 -8.53 -3.55
C VAL A 27 6.65 -7.77 -4.85
N VAL A 28 7.28 -8.42 -5.83
CA VAL A 28 7.41 -7.89 -7.20
C VAL A 28 6.88 -8.89 -8.21
N GLY A 29 5.77 -8.54 -8.85
CA GLY A 29 5.16 -9.34 -9.93
C GLY A 29 5.93 -9.25 -11.27
N PRO A 30 5.62 -10.14 -12.23
CA PRO A 30 6.16 -10.09 -13.59
C PRO A 30 5.61 -8.88 -14.37
N VAL A 31 6.46 -7.89 -14.68
CA VAL A 31 6.07 -6.68 -15.45
C VAL A 31 6.93 -6.48 -16.69
N GLY A 32 7.34 -7.57 -17.32
CA GLY A 32 8.18 -7.56 -18.51
C GLY A 32 9.54 -6.91 -18.27
N SER A 33 9.95 -6.01 -19.17
CA SER A 33 11.24 -5.29 -19.12
C SER A 33 11.37 -4.40 -17.88
N SER A 34 10.26 -3.87 -17.35
CA SER A 34 10.26 -3.01 -16.16
C SER A 34 10.60 -3.75 -14.86
N THR A 35 10.62 -5.09 -14.87
CA THR A 35 10.75 -5.89 -13.64
C THR A 35 12.07 -5.64 -12.92
N LYS A 36 13.17 -5.39 -13.66
CA LYS A 36 14.47 -5.04 -13.06
C LYS A 36 14.37 -3.75 -12.24
N ASN A 37 13.67 -2.74 -12.76
CA ASN A 37 13.49 -1.45 -12.09
C ASN A 37 12.57 -1.57 -10.88
N TYR A 38 11.53 -2.40 -10.94
CA TYR A 38 10.62 -2.63 -9.82
C TYR A 38 11.33 -3.36 -8.68
N LYS A 39 12.15 -4.37 -8.99
CA LYS A 39 13.04 -5.02 -8.00
C LYS A 39 14.03 -4.04 -7.37
N LYS A 40 14.55 -3.07 -8.14
CA LYS A 40 15.45 -2.04 -7.59
C LYS A 40 14.72 -1.17 -6.56
N SER A 41 13.48 -0.74 -6.83
CA SER A 41 12.67 -0.01 -5.84
C SER A 41 12.31 -0.89 -4.64
N ALA A 42 11.86 -2.12 -4.89
CA ALA A 42 11.50 -3.07 -3.84
C ALA A 42 12.65 -3.35 -2.87
N ARG A 43 13.88 -3.53 -3.39
CA ARG A 43 15.08 -3.67 -2.54
C ARG A 43 15.33 -2.45 -1.67
N ARG A 44 15.16 -1.23 -2.19
CA ARG A 44 15.25 -0.02 -1.35
C ARG A 44 14.23 -0.03 -0.22
N TYR A 45 12.99 -0.45 -0.48
CA TYR A 45 11.95 -0.54 0.55
C TYR A 45 12.26 -1.64 1.58
N ALA A 46 12.79 -2.77 1.12
CA ALA A 46 13.23 -3.86 1.99
C ALA A 46 14.39 -3.42 2.89
N ASP A 47 15.40 -2.75 2.33
CA ASP A 47 16.56 -2.27 3.08
C ASP A 47 16.17 -1.15 4.05
N GLN A 48 15.26 -0.26 3.66
CA GLN A 48 14.71 0.75 4.55
C GLN A 48 13.96 0.12 5.74
N ALA A 49 13.08 -0.86 5.49
CA ALA A 49 12.38 -1.56 6.56
C ALA A 49 13.35 -2.30 7.50
N ARG A 50 14.38 -2.97 6.95
CA ARG A 50 15.45 -3.59 7.75
C ARG A 50 16.20 -2.58 8.61
N SER A 51 16.47 -1.39 8.08
CA SER A 51 17.15 -0.33 8.83
C SER A 51 16.34 0.17 10.04
N TYR A 52 15.02 -0.06 10.03
CA TYR A 52 14.14 0.21 11.17
C TYR A 52 13.98 -1.00 12.11
N GLY A 53 14.65 -2.12 11.86
CA GLY A 53 14.60 -3.32 12.70
C GLY A 53 13.51 -4.33 12.32
N ALA A 54 12.82 -4.14 11.19
CA ALA A 54 11.81 -5.09 10.72
C ALA A 54 12.42 -6.36 10.13
N SER A 55 11.72 -7.48 10.29
CA SER A 55 12.00 -8.73 9.58
C SER A 55 11.38 -8.69 8.18
N VAL A 56 12.21 -8.81 7.13
CA VAL A 56 11.75 -8.62 5.74
C VAL A 56 11.80 -9.90 4.93
N THR A 57 10.65 -10.27 4.33
CA THR A 57 10.56 -11.34 3.33
C THR A 57 10.35 -10.77 1.93
N GLU A 58 11.24 -11.11 1.00
CA GLU A 58 11.18 -10.65 -0.39
C GLU A 58 10.70 -11.77 -1.32
N VAL A 59 9.68 -11.51 -2.14
CA VAL A 59 9.12 -12.47 -3.09
C VAL A 59 9.04 -11.83 -4.47
N TYR A 60 10.06 -12.06 -5.31
CA TYR A 60 10.20 -11.39 -6.61
C TYR A 60 10.08 -12.34 -7.81
N SER A 61 9.49 -11.85 -8.89
CA SER A 61 9.50 -12.48 -10.22
C SER A 61 10.92 -12.86 -10.64
N PRO A 62 11.19 -14.00 -11.29
CA PRO A 62 10.22 -14.96 -11.84
C PRO A 62 9.61 -15.93 -10.82
N ASN A 63 9.87 -15.73 -9.53
CA ASN A 63 9.48 -16.65 -8.47
C ASN A 63 8.33 -16.13 -7.59
N ALA A 64 7.68 -15.02 -7.97
CA ALA A 64 6.55 -14.47 -7.23
C ALA A 64 5.24 -15.15 -7.64
N SER A 65 5.10 -16.44 -7.30
CA SER A 65 3.86 -17.18 -7.47
C SER A 65 2.89 -16.96 -6.32
N TRP A 66 1.59 -17.19 -6.55
CA TRP A 66 0.56 -17.09 -5.50
C TRP A 66 0.90 -17.92 -4.27
N LYS A 67 1.32 -19.18 -4.45
CA LYS A 67 1.72 -20.06 -3.34
C LYS A 67 2.77 -19.41 -2.44
N ARG A 68 3.80 -18.78 -3.03
CA ARG A 68 4.89 -18.15 -2.29
C ARG A 68 4.48 -16.83 -1.65
N VAL A 69 3.72 -16.00 -2.38
CA VAL A 69 3.21 -14.72 -1.86
C VAL A 69 2.23 -14.96 -0.72
N LYS A 70 1.28 -15.87 -0.87
CA LYS A 70 0.34 -16.27 0.18
C LYS A 70 1.08 -16.71 1.44
N ALA A 71 2.06 -17.61 1.31
CA ALA A 71 2.81 -18.11 2.46
C ALA A 71 3.59 -16.98 3.17
N ALA A 72 4.22 -16.08 2.40
CA ALA A 72 4.96 -14.96 2.95
C ALA A 72 4.05 -13.95 3.65
N ALA A 73 2.89 -13.63 3.07
CA ALA A 73 1.99 -12.56 3.53
C ALA A 73 1.27 -12.84 4.86
N GLN A 74 1.21 -14.10 5.31
CA GLN A 74 0.53 -14.42 6.57
C GLN A 74 1.16 -13.69 7.76
N GLY A 75 0.36 -12.96 8.53
CA GLY A 75 0.81 -12.17 9.68
C GLY A 75 1.76 -11.03 9.32
N ALA A 76 1.77 -10.55 8.07
CA ALA A 76 2.55 -9.37 7.71
C ALA A 76 1.91 -8.10 8.29
N ASN A 77 2.70 -7.29 8.99
CA ASN A 77 2.28 -5.95 9.43
C ASN A 77 2.36 -4.95 8.28
N VAL A 78 3.30 -5.14 7.34
CA VAL A 78 3.33 -4.37 6.09
C VAL A 78 3.43 -5.30 4.90
N LEU A 79 2.53 -5.13 3.93
CA LEU A 79 2.61 -5.78 2.62
C LEU A 79 2.84 -4.74 1.53
N ILE A 80 3.99 -4.81 0.86
CA ILE A 80 4.34 -3.93 -0.26
C ILE A 80 4.26 -4.73 -1.54
N TYR A 81 3.49 -4.26 -2.53
CA TYR A 81 3.38 -4.91 -3.83
C TYR A 81 3.69 -3.93 -4.97
N LEU A 82 4.60 -4.37 -5.85
CA LEU A 82 4.91 -3.72 -7.12
C LEU A 82 4.64 -4.70 -8.26
N GLY A 83 3.87 -4.30 -9.27
CA GLY A 83 3.55 -5.18 -10.37
C GLY A 83 2.44 -4.66 -11.28
N HIS A 84 1.81 -5.56 -12.04
CA HIS A 84 0.61 -5.20 -12.78
C HIS A 84 -0.57 -5.00 -11.82
N GLY A 85 -1.36 -3.97 -12.10
CA GLY A 85 -2.67 -3.78 -11.49
C GLY A 85 -3.78 -4.22 -12.45
N ASN A 86 -4.89 -4.71 -11.91
CA ASN A 86 -6.07 -5.07 -12.69
C ASN A 86 -7.32 -4.61 -11.92
N GLY A 87 -7.59 -3.31 -11.90
CA GLY A 87 -8.65 -2.76 -11.06
C GLY A 87 -10.02 -2.79 -11.72
N SER A 88 -11.07 -2.59 -10.93
CA SER A 88 -12.43 -2.41 -11.42
C SER A 88 -12.98 -1.01 -11.09
N PRO A 89 -13.60 -0.29 -12.05
CA PRO A 89 -13.77 -0.63 -13.47
C PRO A 89 -12.46 -0.50 -14.28
N SER A 90 -12.34 -1.30 -15.35
CA SER A 90 -11.25 -1.27 -16.34
C SER A 90 -11.80 -1.62 -17.73
N PRO A 91 -11.07 -1.32 -18.82
CA PRO A 91 -11.49 -1.68 -20.18
C PRO A 91 -11.53 -3.21 -20.42
N TYR A 92 -10.97 -4.01 -19.51
CA TYR A 92 -10.87 -5.47 -19.64
C TYR A 92 -12.12 -6.20 -19.10
N GLY A 93 -13.31 -5.72 -19.46
CA GLY A 93 -14.58 -6.31 -19.08
C GLY A 93 -15.06 -5.98 -17.66
N GLY A 94 -16.20 -6.57 -17.29
CA GLY A 94 -16.86 -6.38 -16.00
C GLY A 94 -16.05 -6.87 -14.80
N PHE A 95 -16.56 -6.56 -13.60
CA PHE A 95 -15.93 -6.99 -12.36
C PHE A 95 -15.90 -8.53 -12.25
N SER A 96 -14.73 -9.08 -11.95
CA SER A 96 -14.55 -10.48 -11.58
C SER A 96 -13.69 -10.54 -10.33
N LYS A 97 -14.29 -10.98 -9.21
CA LYS A 97 -13.60 -11.14 -7.93
C LYS A 97 -12.35 -12.04 -8.01
N TYR A 98 -12.22 -12.87 -9.03
CA TYR A 98 -11.09 -13.79 -9.20
C TYR A 98 -9.88 -13.15 -9.89
N THR A 99 -10.06 -12.05 -10.62
CA THR A 99 -8.97 -11.43 -11.38
C THR A 99 -8.78 -9.94 -11.08
N LYS A 100 -9.82 -9.24 -10.62
CA LYS A 100 -9.78 -7.80 -10.36
C LYS A 100 -9.36 -7.49 -8.93
N ASP A 101 -8.77 -6.32 -8.73
CA ASP A 101 -8.57 -5.72 -7.41
C ASP A 101 -7.67 -6.56 -6.48
N GLY A 102 -6.56 -7.04 -7.04
CA GLY A 102 -5.58 -7.87 -6.34
C GLY A 102 -4.18 -7.80 -6.97
N MET A 103 -3.50 -8.93 -7.10
CA MET A 103 -2.10 -8.99 -7.56
C MET A 103 -1.92 -9.75 -8.88
N GLY A 104 -1.10 -9.19 -9.78
CA GLY A 104 -0.58 -9.85 -10.96
C GLY A 104 0.75 -10.56 -10.66
N LEU A 105 0.72 -11.87 -10.55
CA LEU A 105 1.84 -12.70 -10.08
C LEU A 105 2.31 -13.68 -11.15
N ASN A 106 3.48 -14.30 -10.96
CA ASN A 106 3.92 -15.37 -11.86
C ASN A 106 2.93 -16.54 -11.80
N ARG A 107 2.45 -16.99 -12.96
CA ARG A 107 1.61 -18.19 -13.08
C ARG A 107 2.32 -19.43 -12.55
N SER A 108 3.61 -19.55 -12.87
CA SER A 108 4.52 -20.61 -12.44
C SER A 108 5.90 -20.03 -12.13
N VAL A 109 6.57 -20.63 -11.15
CA VAL A 109 7.90 -20.20 -10.66
C VAL A 109 8.95 -20.44 -11.74
N GLY A 110 9.87 -19.51 -11.95
CA GLY A 110 11.00 -19.66 -12.87
C GLY A 110 10.72 -19.33 -14.34
N HIS A 111 9.46 -19.11 -14.74
CA HIS A 111 9.09 -18.88 -16.15
C HIS A 111 9.08 -17.39 -16.55
N GLY A 112 10.14 -16.68 -16.18
CA GLY A 112 10.40 -15.31 -16.64
C GLY A 112 9.46 -14.24 -16.10
N ASN A 113 9.53 -13.05 -16.71
CA ASN A 113 8.85 -11.83 -16.23
C ASN A 113 7.62 -11.45 -17.06
N ARG A 114 7.10 -12.35 -17.92
CA ARG A 114 5.93 -12.10 -18.79
C ARG A 114 4.78 -13.09 -18.59
N ASN A 115 4.88 -14.00 -17.62
CA ASN A 115 3.95 -15.11 -17.40
C ASN A 115 2.86 -14.77 -16.35
N THR A 116 2.24 -13.60 -16.46
CA THR A 116 1.34 -13.05 -15.44
C THR A 116 0.05 -13.88 -15.30
N LYS A 117 -0.36 -14.14 -14.06
CA LYS A 117 -1.70 -14.58 -13.67
C LYS A 117 -2.24 -13.62 -12.61
N TYR A 118 -3.47 -13.17 -12.79
CA TYR A 118 -4.15 -12.30 -11.83
C TYR A 118 -4.84 -13.10 -10.74
N TRP A 119 -4.63 -12.66 -9.49
CA TRP A 119 -5.26 -13.17 -8.29
C TRP A 119 -6.03 -12.01 -7.67
N GLY A 120 -7.32 -11.95 -7.96
CA GLY A 120 -8.20 -10.86 -7.58
C GLY A 120 -8.64 -10.90 -6.11
N GLU A 121 -9.54 -9.98 -5.77
CA GLU A 121 -10.06 -9.70 -4.44
C GLU A 121 -10.46 -10.96 -3.65
N TYR A 122 -11.08 -11.95 -4.30
CA TYR A 122 -11.47 -13.21 -3.67
C TYR A 122 -10.27 -13.86 -2.97
N TYR A 123 -9.16 -14.02 -3.69
CA TYR A 123 -7.98 -14.69 -3.16
C TYR A 123 -7.31 -13.87 -2.07
N ILE A 124 -7.27 -12.54 -2.21
CA ILE A 124 -6.74 -11.64 -1.19
C ILE A 124 -7.52 -11.82 0.11
N LYS A 125 -8.86 -11.71 0.06
CA LYS A 125 -9.68 -11.71 1.28
C LYS A 125 -9.85 -13.07 1.94
N THR A 126 -9.74 -14.18 1.20
CA THR A 126 -10.01 -15.52 1.75
C THR A 126 -8.76 -16.32 2.08
N GLU A 127 -7.60 -15.96 1.54
CA GLU A 127 -6.39 -16.76 1.71
C GLU A 127 -5.19 -15.98 2.27
N ILE A 128 -5.31 -14.67 2.45
CA ILE A 128 -4.32 -13.85 3.15
C ILE A 128 -4.92 -13.40 4.48
N GLN A 129 -4.22 -13.66 5.57
CA GLN A 129 -4.48 -13.09 6.88
C GLN A 129 -3.31 -12.19 7.25
N LEU A 130 -3.50 -10.87 7.18
CA LEU A 130 -2.51 -9.91 7.64
C LEU A 130 -2.53 -9.81 9.18
N ALA A 131 -1.49 -9.22 9.76
CA ALA A 131 -1.50 -8.88 11.18
C ALA A 131 -2.62 -7.84 11.47
N PRO A 132 -3.08 -7.71 12.73
CA PRO A 132 -3.93 -6.60 13.13
C PRO A 132 -3.32 -5.27 12.69
N ASP A 133 -4.18 -4.34 12.29
CA ASP A 133 -3.83 -2.99 11.83
C ASP A 133 -2.77 -2.90 10.73
N ALA A 134 -2.57 -3.98 9.97
CA ALA A 134 -1.57 -4.02 8.92
C ALA A 134 -1.77 -2.90 7.89
N VAL A 135 -0.66 -2.48 7.28
CA VAL A 135 -0.67 -1.48 6.22
C VAL A 135 -0.22 -2.09 4.91
N VAL A 136 -1.02 -1.89 3.86
CA VAL A 136 -0.68 -2.32 2.50
C VAL A 136 -0.19 -1.13 1.69
N ILE A 137 0.90 -1.33 0.95
CA ILE A 137 1.49 -0.33 0.06
C ILE A 137 1.51 -0.89 -1.36
N LEU A 138 0.65 -0.34 -2.20
CA LEU A 138 0.53 -0.65 -3.62
C LEU A 138 1.36 0.37 -4.42
N ASN A 139 2.46 -0.04 -5.02
CA ASN A 139 3.32 0.88 -5.75
C ASN A 139 3.46 0.51 -7.24
N ARG A 140 3.26 1.51 -8.11
CA ARG A 140 3.39 1.39 -9.57
C ARG A 140 2.43 0.38 -10.22
N LEU A 141 1.22 0.29 -9.68
CA LEU A 141 0.15 -0.53 -10.24
C LEU A 141 -0.85 0.37 -10.99
N CYS A 142 -1.41 -0.13 -12.09
CA CYS A 142 -2.53 0.54 -12.73
C CYS A 142 -3.81 0.42 -11.89
N TYR A 143 -4.68 1.42 -11.97
CA TYR A 143 -6.01 1.45 -11.34
C TYR A 143 -6.04 1.60 -9.81
N ALA A 144 -5.07 1.09 -9.06
CA ALA A 144 -5.08 1.10 -7.59
C ALA A 144 -5.20 2.50 -6.97
N SER A 145 -4.56 3.52 -7.56
CA SER A 145 -4.65 4.91 -7.10
C SER A 145 -5.79 5.70 -7.75
N GLY A 146 -6.66 5.03 -8.51
CA GLY A 146 -7.73 5.64 -9.30
C GLY A 146 -7.37 5.95 -10.75
N ASN A 147 -6.09 5.84 -11.15
CA ASN A 147 -5.60 6.11 -12.51
C ASN A 147 -6.09 5.11 -13.57
N ASN A 148 -5.95 5.48 -14.83
CA ASN A 148 -5.93 4.54 -15.94
C ASN A 148 -4.53 3.89 -16.07
N GLU A 149 -4.39 2.98 -17.03
CA GLU A 149 -3.08 2.56 -17.50
C GLU A 149 -2.27 3.72 -18.05
N TRP A 150 -0.94 3.56 -18.04
CA TRP A 150 -0.05 4.56 -18.61
C TRP A 150 -0.38 4.80 -20.08
N GLY A 151 -0.56 6.07 -20.46
CA GLY A 151 -0.92 6.46 -21.83
C GLY A 151 -2.41 6.36 -22.17
N ALA A 152 -3.26 5.79 -21.32
CA ALA A 152 -4.69 5.62 -21.59
C ALA A 152 -5.56 6.80 -21.13
N GLY A 153 -5.02 8.02 -21.14
CA GLY A 153 -5.72 9.23 -20.72
C GLY A 153 -6.08 9.27 -19.22
N ASN A 154 -6.96 10.20 -18.84
CA ASN A 154 -7.37 10.41 -17.45
C ASN A 154 -8.80 9.89 -17.19
N PRO A 155 -9.08 9.26 -16.04
CA PRO A 155 -10.43 8.82 -15.70
C PRO A 155 -11.28 9.97 -15.14
N THR A 156 -12.60 9.75 -15.10
CA THR A 156 -13.52 10.62 -14.34
C THR A 156 -13.31 10.46 -12.84
N LYS A 157 -13.75 11.47 -12.06
CA LYS A 157 -13.68 11.42 -10.59
C LYS A 157 -14.43 10.22 -10.01
N ASP A 158 -15.61 9.90 -10.53
CA ASP A 158 -16.39 8.75 -10.07
C ASP A 158 -15.74 7.42 -10.41
N THR A 159 -15.09 7.31 -11.57
CA THR A 159 -14.29 6.13 -11.94
C THR A 159 -13.12 5.95 -10.97
N ALA A 160 -12.40 7.03 -10.67
CA ALA A 160 -11.27 6.99 -9.73
C ALA A 160 -11.72 6.59 -8.32
N LYS A 161 -12.86 7.14 -7.84
CA LYS A 161 -13.47 6.74 -6.56
C LYS A 161 -13.76 5.24 -6.51
N LYS A 162 -14.48 4.72 -7.51
CA LYS A 162 -14.83 3.29 -7.59
C LYS A 162 -13.59 2.40 -7.57
N ARG A 163 -12.55 2.76 -8.32
CA ARG A 163 -11.31 1.99 -8.37
C ARG A 163 -10.61 1.94 -7.02
N VAL A 164 -10.42 3.07 -6.34
CA VAL A 164 -9.76 3.09 -5.02
C VAL A 164 -10.55 2.28 -4.00
N ASP A 165 -11.88 2.42 -4.03
CA ASP A 165 -12.78 1.70 -3.13
C ASP A 165 -12.70 0.18 -3.34
N ASN A 166 -12.86 -0.26 -4.60
CA ASN A 166 -12.80 -1.67 -4.97
C ASN A 166 -11.42 -2.29 -4.72
N TYR A 167 -10.35 -1.62 -5.14
CA TYR A 167 -8.98 -2.17 -5.04
C TYR A 167 -8.55 -2.36 -3.58
N GLY A 168 -8.94 -1.45 -2.68
CA GLY A 168 -8.61 -1.56 -1.27
C GLY A 168 -9.40 -2.64 -0.53
N ALA A 169 -10.62 -2.94 -0.98
CA ALA A 169 -11.60 -3.70 -0.21
C ALA A 169 -11.14 -5.12 0.16
N GLY A 170 -10.48 -5.84 -0.76
CA GLY A 170 -9.94 -7.16 -0.49
C GLY A 170 -8.86 -7.17 0.61
N PHE A 171 -7.96 -6.18 0.58
CA PHE A 171 -6.88 -6.05 1.56
C PHE A 171 -7.38 -5.60 2.93
N LEU A 172 -8.35 -4.68 2.98
CA LEU A 172 -9.01 -4.28 4.22
C LEU A 172 -9.72 -5.47 4.88
N ARG A 173 -10.40 -6.30 4.09
CA ARG A 173 -11.00 -7.56 4.57
C ARG A 173 -9.99 -8.62 4.99
N ALA A 174 -8.75 -8.56 4.49
CA ALA A 174 -7.65 -9.43 4.88
C ALA A 174 -6.95 -8.99 6.18
N GLY A 175 -7.43 -7.92 6.85
CA GLY A 175 -6.90 -7.43 8.13
C GLY A 175 -6.15 -6.11 8.04
N ALA A 176 -6.00 -5.51 6.85
CA ALA A 176 -5.35 -4.21 6.75
C ALA A 176 -6.21 -3.10 7.39
N ALA A 177 -5.61 -2.23 8.20
CA ALA A 177 -6.26 -0.99 8.60
C ALA A 177 -6.19 0.08 7.52
N ALA A 178 -5.16 0.07 6.67
CA ALA A 178 -5.00 1.03 5.59
C ALA A 178 -4.34 0.44 4.34
N VAL A 179 -4.76 0.92 3.18
CA VAL A 179 -4.19 0.60 1.87
C VAL A 179 -3.77 1.89 1.19
N PHE A 180 -2.46 2.11 1.06
CA PHE A 180 -1.90 3.18 0.25
C PHE A 180 -1.72 2.71 -1.19
N ALA A 181 -1.99 3.58 -2.14
CA ALA A 181 -1.57 3.39 -3.53
C ALA A 181 -0.77 4.60 -4.01
N ASP A 182 0.42 4.35 -4.53
CA ASP A 182 1.27 5.33 -5.20
C ASP A 182 1.63 4.81 -6.60
N GLY A 183 0.96 5.35 -7.62
CA GLY A 183 1.01 4.86 -8.99
C GLY A 183 2.25 5.26 -9.78
N ILE A 184 3.02 6.25 -9.32
CA ILE A 184 4.18 6.78 -10.06
C ILE A 184 5.40 6.96 -9.16
N THR A 185 5.21 7.56 -7.98
CA THR A 185 6.28 8.04 -7.12
C THR A 185 6.80 6.95 -6.20
N ASP A 186 7.76 7.33 -5.37
CA ASP A 186 8.43 6.44 -4.44
C ASP A 186 7.67 6.36 -3.10
N ALA A 187 7.48 5.13 -2.59
CA ALA A 187 6.70 4.86 -1.39
C ALA A 187 7.50 4.92 -0.07
N SER A 188 8.79 5.30 -0.09
CA SER A 188 9.66 5.28 1.10
C SER A 188 9.17 6.19 2.24
N TYR A 189 8.44 7.26 1.91
CA TYR A 189 7.89 8.17 2.92
C TYR A 189 6.84 7.48 3.80
N ILE A 190 6.11 6.48 3.26
CA ILE A 190 5.11 5.73 4.00
C ILE A 190 5.81 4.88 5.06
N LEU A 191 6.86 4.16 4.67
CA LEU A 191 7.68 3.39 5.61
C LEU A 191 8.30 4.28 6.68
N SER A 192 8.90 5.40 6.29
CA SER A 192 9.44 6.37 7.24
C SER A 192 8.37 6.84 8.24
N GLY A 193 7.19 7.23 7.75
CA GLY A 193 6.06 7.62 8.58
C GLY A 193 5.63 6.54 9.58
N LEU A 194 5.42 5.32 9.08
CA LEU A 194 4.96 4.18 9.88
C LEU A 194 5.97 3.73 10.94
N PHE A 195 7.27 3.79 10.65
CA PHE A 195 8.29 3.23 11.52
C PHE A 195 8.97 4.26 12.44
N THR A 196 8.96 5.54 12.08
CA THR A 196 9.81 6.55 12.76
C THR A 196 9.03 7.72 13.36
N THR A 197 7.71 7.77 13.19
CA THR A 197 6.89 8.90 13.63
C THR A 197 5.69 8.48 14.49
N GLY A 198 5.00 9.44 15.08
CA GLY A 198 3.67 9.26 15.71
C GLY A 198 2.51 9.68 14.81
N LYS A 199 2.75 9.95 13.53
CA LYS A 199 1.75 10.49 12.60
C LYS A 199 0.60 9.52 12.39
N THR A 200 -0.60 10.04 12.14
CA THR A 200 -1.71 9.22 11.66
C THR A 200 -1.51 8.77 10.21
N ILE A 201 -2.22 7.74 9.77
CA ILE A 201 -2.24 7.29 8.36
C ILE A 201 -2.52 8.47 7.41
N GLY A 202 -3.46 9.35 7.75
CA GLY A 202 -3.78 10.54 6.97
C GLY A 202 -2.65 11.56 6.93
N GLU A 203 -1.93 11.76 8.03
CA GLU A 203 -0.75 12.65 8.09
C GLU A 203 0.44 12.08 7.33
N ILE A 204 0.65 10.76 7.37
CA ILE A 204 1.63 10.06 6.54
C ILE A 204 1.30 10.27 5.06
N PHE A 205 0.03 10.08 4.67
CA PHE A 205 -0.40 10.32 3.30
C PHE A 205 -0.07 11.74 2.81
N ARG A 206 -0.29 12.74 3.67
CA ARG A 206 0.04 14.15 3.41
C ARG A 206 1.53 14.44 3.37
N SER A 207 2.37 13.65 4.04
CA SER A 207 3.82 13.88 4.04
C SER A 207 4.54 13.38 2.78
N SER A 208 3.80 12.92 1.78
CA SER A 208 4.35 12.57 0.49
C SER A 208 5.07 13.79 -0.12
N PRO A 209 6.32 13.64 -0.63
CA PRO A 209 7.05 14.74 -1.26
C PRO A 209 6.35 15.36 -2.47
N SER A 210 5.42 14.64 -3.09
CA SER A 210 4.65 15.13 -4.24
C SER A 210 3.30 15.74 -3.84
N TRP A 211 3.04 15.99 -2.55
CA TRP A 211 1.76 16.48 -2.05
C TRP A 211 1.42 17.85 -2.64
N VAL A 212 0.27 17.94 -3.32
CA VAL A 212 -0.22 19.20 -3.89
C VAL A 212 -1.31 19.81 -3.01
N GLY A 213 -2.19 18.98 -2.44
CA GLY A 213 -3.27 19.42 -1.52
C GLY A 213 -4.36 20.32 -2.12
N LYS A 214 -4.23 20.76 -3.37
CA LYS A 214 -5.24 21.61 -4.02
C LYS A 214 -6.46 20.83 -4.55
N TYR A 215 -6.25 19.57 -4.90
CA TYR A 215 -7.22 18.75 -5.64
C TYR A 215 -7.69 17.53 -4.85
N ASP A 216 -7.24 17.39 -3.60
CA ASP A 216 -7.53 16.22 -2.81
C ASP A 216 -8.99 16.22 -2.34
N PHE A 217 -9.52 15.03 -2.08
CA PHE A 217 -10.86 14.87 -1.55
C PHE A 217 -10.99 13.52 -0.87
N LYS A 218 -11.89 13.48 0.12
CA LYS A 218 -12.26 12.27 0.86
C LYS A 218 -13.66 11.81 0.48
N PHE A 219 -13.94 10.53 0.66
CA PHE A 219 -15.29 9.96 0.60
C PHE A 219 -15.37 8.69 1.45
N ALA A 220 -16.55 8.39 1.97
CA ALA A 220 -16.81 7.14 2.67
C ALA A 220 -16.79 5.96 1.68
N SER A 221 -16.10 4.89 2.06
CA SER A 221 -16.07 3.63 1.31
C SER A 221 -17.47 3.01 1.25
N ARG A 222 -17.86 2.53 0.07
CA ARG A 222 -19.08 1.73 -0.13
C ARG A 222 -18.80 0.25 0.02
N GLU A 223 -17.60 -0.20 -0.35
CA GLU A 223 -17.20 -1.61 -0.31
C GLU A 223 -16.78 -2.07 1.09
N THR A 224 -16.33 -1.15 1.95
CA THR A 224 -15.85 -1.44 3.31
C THR A 224 -16.40 -0.39 4.29
N ARG A 225 -17.55 -0.69 4.88
CA ARG A 225 -18.28 0.22 5.79
C ARG A 225 -17.38 0.72 6.93
N GLY A 226 -17.47 2.02 7.22
CA GLY A 226 -16.67 2.68 8.26
C GLY A 226 -15.32 3.22 7.77
N ARG A 227 -14.84 2.78 6.60
CA ARG A 227 -13.55 3.23 6.07
C ARG A 227 -13.69 4.49 5.23
N THR A 228 -12.65 5.32 5.24
CA THR A 228 -12.59 6.54 4.42
C THR A 228 -11.51 6.42 3.37
N ALA A 229 -11.85 6.72 2.12
CA ALA A 229 -10.90 6.86 1.04
C ALA A 229 -10.52 8.33 0.85
N TRP A 230 -9.24 8.58 0.57
CA TRP A 230 -8.68 9.89 0.28
C TRP A 230 -7.83 9.79 -0.97
N LEU A 231 -8.16 10.58 -2.00
CA LEU A 231 -7.32 10.73 -3.19
C LEU A 231 -6.63 12.08 -3.15
N ALA A 232 -5.37 12.12 -3.57
CA ALA A 232 -4.58 13.34 -3.71
C ALA A 232 -4.05 13.49 -5.14
N PRO A 233 -4.92 13.87 -6.09
CA PRO A 233 -4.54 14.07 -7.49
C PRO A 233 -3.44 15.13 -7.62
N TYR A 234 -2.51 14.91 -8.55
CA TYR A 234 -1.48 15.90 -8.88
C TYR A 234 -2.08 17.13 -9.57
N ALA A 235 -3.08 16.90 -10.41
CA ALA A 235 -3.92 17.90 -11.05
C ALA A 235 -5.34 17.34 -11.19
N ALA A 236 -6.29 18.16 -11.64
CA ALA A 236 -7.62 17.67 -12.00
C ALA A 236 -7.53 16.41 -12.88
N HIS A 237 -8.25 15.37 -12.50
CA HIS A 237 -8.29 14.05 -13.16
C HIS A 237 -6.98 13.23 -13.19
N ARG A 238 -5.87 13.72 -12.60
CA ARG A 238 -4.57 13.03 -12.56
C ARG A 238 -4.34 12.30 -11.22
N TYR A 239 -4.90 11.10 -11.10
CA TYR A 239 -4.96 10.31 -9.86
C TYR A 239 -3.77 9.35 -9.69
N TYR A 240 -2.72 9.78 -8.98
CA TYR A 240 -1.55 8.92 -8.76
C TYR A 240 -1.32 8.52 -7.32
N ARG A 241 -2.15 9.02 -6.40
CA ARG A 241 -2.05 8.70 -4.97
C ARG A 241 -3.41 8.59 -4.33
N SER A 242 -3.58 7.55 -3.53
CA SER A 242 -4.72 7.38 -2.67
C SER A 242 -4.33 6.65 -1.38
N VAL A 243 -5.18 6.79 -0.38
CA VAL A 243 -5.20 5.93 0.80
C VAL A 243 -6.66 5.61 1.12
N ILE A 244 -6.95 4.39 1.57
CA ILE A 244 -8.27 4.00 2.06
C ILE A 244 -8.11 3.17 3.33
N GLY A 245 -8.91 3.45 4.37
CA GLY A 245 -8.82 2.75 5.64
C GLY A 245 -9.20 3.60 6.85
N GLU A 246 -8.63 3.28 8.02
CA GLU A 246 -8.60 4.15 9.20
C GLU A 246 -7.58 5.27 8.98
N LEU A 247 -8.04 6.48 8.68
CA LEU A 247 -7.12 7.61 8.45
C LEU A 247 -6.55 8.18 9.75
N ASP A 248 -7.21 7.93 10.88
CA ASP A 248 -6.83 8.46 12.19
C ASP A 248 -5.96 7.48 13.01
N LEU A 249 -5.78 6.25 12.53
CA LEU A 249 -4.86 5.27 13.12
C LEU A 249 -3.46 5.87 13.22
N GLY A 250 -2.89 5.92 14.43
CA GLY A 250 -1.56 6.44 14.68
C GLY A 250 -0.47 5.43 14.32
N ALA A 251 0.67 5.90 13.80
CA ALA A 251 1.82 5.04 13.53
C ALA A 251 2.37 4.36 14.80
N ALA A 252 2.21 4.97 15.97
CA ALA A 252 2.55 4.34 17.25
C ALA A 252 1.61 3.19 17.61
N GLU A 253 0.31 3.35 17.35
CA GLU A 253 -0.72 2.32 17.53
C GLU A 253 -0.50 1.15 16.55
N PHE A 254 -0.26 1.46 15.27
CA PHE A 254 0.19 0.47 14.28
C PHE A 254 1.39 -0.34 14.79
N ARG A 255 2.37 0.32 15.41
CA ARG A 255 3.56 -0.38 15.93
C ARG A 255 3.33 -1.21 17.20
N GLY A 256 2.21 -1.02 17.89
CA GLY A 256 1.81 -1.79 19.07
C GLY A 256 0.89 -2.98 18.80
N SER A 257 0.50 -3.19 17.52
CA SER A 257 -0.43 -4.24 17.08
C SER A 257 0.18 -5.61 16.83
#